data_AF-A0A2V6FNT2-F1
#
_entry.id   AF-A0A2V6FNT2-F1
#
_cell.length_a   1.000
_cell.length_b   1.000
_cell.length_c   1.000
_cell.angle_alpha   90.00
_cell.angle_beta   90.00
_cell.angle_gamma   90.00
#
_symmetry.space_group_name_H-M   'P 1'
#
loop_
_entity.id
_entity.type
_entity.pdbx_description
1 polymer ?
#
loop_
_entity_poly.entity_id
_entity_poly.type
_entity_poly.pdbx_seq_one_letter_code
_entity_poly.pdbx_strand_id
1 'polypeptide(L)'
;MPKDPMMLHCEDLVRFYQIMKRSLVALTIFFAALTAALGDLKPVDSSAPVLQYFVPVQMAPRPGHEDAPNFTFDQRKPLLTITSVRQLIPNRDGKGVTIVLNERDKQRYAELTRQFKGRLLICVAASDVISVGVVTSPTENGMIEFSDVRYTGHVAKYLRRRFGM
;
A
#
# COMPACT_ATOMS: atom_id res chain seq x y z
N MET A 1 42.67 53.62 -27.93
CA MET A 1 41.41 53.00 -27.44
C MET A 1 41.76 51.99 -26.37
N PRO A 2 41.50 52.26 -25.08
CA PRO A 2 41.69 51.28 -24.03
C PRO A 2 40.50 50.31 -24.00
N LYS A 3 40.76 49.02 -23.77
CA LYS A 3 39.76 48.03 -23.41
C LYS A 3 39.65 48.03 -21.89
N ASP A 4 38.49 48.40 -21.37
CA ASP A 4 38.23 48.32 -19.93
C ASP A 4 38.20 46.84 -19.48
N PRO A 5 38.88 46.48 -18.38
CA PRO A 5 38.82 45.15 -17.82
C PRO A 5 37.47 44.95 -17.11
N MET A 6 36.76 43.89 -17.48
CA MET A 6 35.52 43.44 -16.88
C MET A 6 35.79 43.01 -15.43
N MET A 7 35.72 43.95 -14.49
CA MET A 7 35.74 43.66 -13.05
C MET A 7 34.39 43.06 -12.67
N LEU A 8 34.38 41.73 -12.50
CA LEU A 8 33.26 41.02 -11.90
C LEU A 8 33.13 41.48 -10.44
N HIS A 9 32.05 42.17 -10.09
CA HIS A 9 31.82 42.66 -8.74
C HIS A 9 31.61 41.47 -7.78
N CYS A 10 32.37 41.45 -6.68
CA CYS A 10 32.37 40.39 -5.69
C CYS A 10 30.97 40.13 -5.09
N GLU A 11 30.12 41.16 -5.04
CA GLU A 11 28.73 41.10 -4.57
C GLU A 11 27.82 40.24 -5.47
N ASP A 12 28.05 40.26 -6.78
CA ASP A 12 27.31 39.43 -7.74
C ASP A 12 27.66 37.95 -7.55
N LEU A 13 28.93 37.64 -7.28
CA LEU A 13 29.41 36.27 -7.07
C LEU A 13 28.80 35.64 -5.81
N VAL A 14 28.62 36.42 -4.74
CA VAL A 14 27.95 35.97 -3.50
C VAL A 14 26.45 35.73 -3.73
N ARG A 15 25.77 36.61 -4.48
CA ARG A 15 24.36 36.43 -4.85
C ARG A 15 24.15 35.19 -5.72
N PHE A 16 24.99 34.99 -6.73
CA PHE A 16 24.95 33.80 -7.57
C PHE A 16 25.17 32.52 -6.75
N TYR A 17 26.13 32.52 -5.83
CA TYR A 17 26.38 31.37 -4.96
C TYR A 17 25.17 31.04 -4.06
N GLN A 18 24.49 32.04 -3.50
CA GLN A 18 23.28 31.84 -2.69
C GLN A 18 22.10 31.32 -3.51
N ILE A 19 21.91 31.80 -4.75
CA ILE A 19 20.86 31.33 -5.67
C ILE A 19 21.13 29.88 -6.08
N MET A 20 22.37 29.55 -6.45
CA MET A 20 22.77 28.20 -6.81
C MET A 20 22.62 27.23 -5.64
N LYS A 21 22.99 27.63 -4.43
CA LYS A 21 22.84 26.82 -3.21
C LYS A 21 21.37 26.54 -2.90
N ARG A 22 20.48 27.55 -3.02
CA ARG A 22 19.03 27.38 -2.81
C ARG A 22 18.40 26.48 -3.87
N SER A 23 18.76 26.64 -5.15
CA SER A 23 18.31 25.75 -6.22
C SER A 23 18.78 24.31 -6.03
N LEU A 24 20.03 24.10 -5.61
CA LEU A 24 20.57 22.76 -5.37
C LEU A 24 19.82 22.05 -4.22
N VAL A 25 19.51 22.76 -3.14
CA VAL A 25 18.72 22.25 -2.01
C VAL A 25 17.29 21.91 -2.44
N ALA A 26 16.62 22.81 -3.17
CA ALA A 26 15.29 22.54 -3.70
C ALA A 26 15.28 21.33 -4.64
N LEU A 27 16.32 21.18 -5.47
CA LEU A 27 16.46 20.05 -6.37
C LEU A 27 16.69 18.73 -5.61
N THR A 28 17.50 18.74 -4.54
CA THR A 28 17.71 17.55 -3.69
C THR A 28 16.44 17.15 -2.94
N ILE A 29 15.66 18.12 -2.44
CA ILE A 29 14.36 17.85 -1.81
C ILE A 29 13.37 17.29 -2.84
N PHE A 30 13.35 17.83 -4.06
CA PHE A 30 12.51 17.35 -5.15
C PHE A 30 12.85 15.91 -5.54
N PHE A 31 14.13 15.58 -5.69
CA PHE A 31 14.55 14.20 -5.99
C PHE A 31 14.33 13.24 -4.83
N ALA A 32 14.49 13.67 -3.57
CA ALA A 32 14.17 12.86 -2.40
C ALA A 32 12.66 12.57 -2.29
N ALA A 33 11.81 13.54 -2.66
CA ALA A 33 10.36 13.33 -2.77
C ALA A 33 10.00 12.41 -3.95
N LEU A 34 10.74 12.49 -5.06
CA LEU A 34 10.50 11.69 -6.26
C LEU A 34 10.89 10.21 -6.06
N THR A 35 11.98 9.92 -5.34
CA THR A 35 12.37 8.52 -5.03
C THR A 35 11.39 7.84 -4.07
N ALA A 36 10.73 8.61 -3.19
CA ALA A 36 9.61 8.10 -2.39
C ALA A 36 8.35 7.79 -3.23
N ALA A 37 8.21 8.39 -4.42
CA ALA A 37 7.05 8.22 -5.30
C ALA A 37 7.28 7.24 -6.49
N LEU A 38 8.53 6.91 -6.83
CA LEU A 38 8.90 6.08 -8.00
C LEU A 38 8.95 4.56 -7.74
N GLY A 39 8.63 4.09 -6.53
CA GLY A 39 8.85 2.68 -6.14
C GLY A 39 7.62 1.79 -6.02
N ASP A 40 6.42 2.29 -6.27
CA ASP A 40 5.18 1.52 -6.09
C ASP A 40 4.83 0.71 -7.34
N LEU A 41 4.66 -0.59 -7.16
CA LEU A 41 4.10 -1.50 -8.12
C LEU A 41 2.59 -1.24 -8.25
N LYS A 42 2.18 -0.78 -9.44
CA LYS A 42 0.77 -0.59 -9.80
C LYS A 42 0.22 -1.82 -10.51
N PRO A 43 -1.06 -2.16 -10.30
CA PRO A 43 -1.71 -3.22 -11.04
C PRO A 43 -1.85 -2.84 -12.53
N VAL A 44 -1.90 -3.87 -13.40
CA VAL A 44 -2.06 -3.73 -14.86
C VAL A 44 -3.31 -2.95 -15.22
N ASP A 45 -4.39 -3.16 -14.47
CA ASP A 45 -5.56 -2.29 -14.47
C ASP A 45 -5.60 -1.55 -13.12
N SER A 46 -5.58 -0.22 -13.17
CA SER A 46 -5.54 0.64 -11.98
C SER A 46 -6.91 1.17 -11.56
N SER A 47 -7.98 0.81 -12.28
CA SER A 47 -9.33 1.32 -12.03
C SER A 47 -10.03 0.64 -10.83
N ALA A 48 -9.59 -0.55 -10.43
CA ALA A 48 -10.16 -1.28 -9.29
C ALA A 48 -9.13 -1.52 -8.17
N PRO A 49 -9.58 -1.51 -6.89
CA PRO A 49 -8.73 -1.83 -5.74
C PRO A 49 -8.04 -3.19 -5.88
N VAL A 50 -6.82 -3.27 -5.34
CA VAL A 50 -6.09 -4.54 -5.20
C VAL A 50 -6.71 -5.36 -4.07
N LEU A 51 -6.85 -4.74 -2.90
CA LEU A 51 -7.47 -5.30 -1.70
C LEU A 51 -8.33 -4.26 -0.98
N GLN A 52 -9.37 -4.72 -0.31
CA GLN A 52 -10.18 -3.91 0.60
C GLN A 52 -10.45 -4.66 1.90
N TYR A 53 -10.41 -3.93 3.01
CA TYR A 53 -10.71 -4.46 4.34
C TYR A 53 -12.01 -3.87 4.87
N PHE A 54 -12.84 -4.72 5.47
CA PHE A 54 -14.14 -4.37 6.01
C PHE A 54 -14.32 -4.91 7.43
N VAL A 55 -15.16 -4.23 8.21
CA VAL A 55 -15.68 -4.77 9.46
C VAL A 55 -16.81 -5.75 9.13
N PRO A 56 -16.86 -6.93 9.77
CA PRO A 56 -18.01 -7.82 9.67
C PRO A 56 -19.20 -7.22 10.40
N VAL A 57 -20.37 -7.35 9.79
CA VAL A 57 -21.68 -7.06 10.37
C VAL A 57 -22.36 -8.39 10.62
N GLN A 58 -22.67 -8.68 11.88
CA GLN A 58 -23.37 -9.90 12.24
C GLN A 58 -24.82 -9.83 11.74
N MET A 59 -25.26 -10.90 11.07
CA MET A 59 -26.63 -11.06 10.62
C MET A 59 -27.36 -12.06 11.51
N ALA A 60 -28.70 -12.05 11.42
CA ALA A 60 -29.50 -13.12 11.99
C ALA A 60 -29.01 -14.50 11.46
N PRO A 61 -29.05 -15.54 12.31
CA PRO A 61 -28.76 -16.91 11.88
C PRO A 61 -29.66 -17.31 10.71
N ARG A 62 -29.12 -18.11 9.79
CA ARG A 62 -29.92 -18.64 8.67
C ARG A 62 -30.76 -19.81 9.17
N PRO A 63 -32.02 -19.97 8.71
CA PRO A 63 -32.83 -21.14 9.05
C PRO A 63 -32.05 -22.44 8.77
N GLY A 64 -31.97 -23.32 9.77
CA GLY A 64 -31.23 -24.59 9.68
C GLY A 64 -29.72 -24.49 9.94
N HIS A 65 -29.15 -23.29 10.17
CA HIS A 65 -27.74 -23.05 10.52
C HIS A 65 -27.65 -22.12 11.74
N GLU A 66 -28.39 -22.45 12.79
CA GLU A 66 -28.53 -21.62 14.01
C GLU A 66 -27.20 -21.49 14.78
N ASP A 67 -26.35 -22.52 14.70
CA ASP A 67 -25.05 -22.57 15.38
C ASP A 67 -23.91 -21.90 14.59
N ALA A 68 -24.16 -21.46 13.35
CA ALA A 68 -23.13 -20.89 12.49
C ALA A 68 -23.21 -19.35 12.49
N PRO A 69 -22.13 -18.64 12.86
CA PRO A 69 -22.13 -17.18 12.80
C PRO A 69 -22.21 -16.71 11.34
N ASN A 70 -23.27 -15.96 11.04
CA ASN A 70 -23.54 -15.40 9.71
C ASN A 70 -23.08 -13.94 9.67
N PHE A 71 -22.15 -13.61 8.77
CA PHE A 71 -21.57 -12.27 8.62
C PHE A 71 -21.82 -11.70 7.23
N THR A 72 -21.98 -10.38 7.17
CA THR A 72 -21.97 -9.56 5.95
C THR A 72 -21.05 -8.36 6.14
N PHE A 73 -20.95 -7.47 5.16
CA PHE A 73 -20.22 -6.21 5.26
C PHE A 73 -20.80 -5.15 4.32
N ASP A 74 -20.67 -3.88 4.69
CA ASP A 74 -21.09 -2.75 3.85
C ASP A 74 -20.00 -2.43 2.82
N GLN A 75 -20.22 -2.86 1.57
CA GLN A 75 -19.29 -2.63 0.46
C GLN A 75 -19.01 -1.14 0.20
N ARG A 76 -19.88 -0.23 0.64
CA ARG A 76 -19.70 1.21 0.45
C ARG A 76 -18.78 1.83 1.49
N LYS A 77 -18.40 1.09 2.53
CA LYS A 77 -17.61 1.58 3.67
C LYS A 77 -16.38 0.70 3.95
N PRO A 78 -15.41 0.62 3.02
CA PRO A 78 -14.14 -0.03 3.30
C PRO A 78 -13.38 0.73 4.39
N LEU A 79 -12.81 0.01 5.36
CA LEU A 79 -11.93 0.56 6.38
C LEU A 79 -10.56 0.92 5.80
N LEU A 80 -10.10 0.13 4.84
CA LEU A 80 -8.86 0.34 4.10
C LEU A 80 -9.05 -0.13 2.67
N THR A 81 -8.54 0.65 1.72
CA THR A 81 -8.51 0.32 0.30
C THR A 81 -7.08 0.44 -0.19
N ILE A 82 -6.51 -0.66 -0.68
CA ILE A 82 -5.15 -0.74 -1.22
C ILE A 82 -5.27 -0.73 -2.75
N THR A 83 -4.56 0.19 -3.40
CA THR A 83 -4.63 0.39 -4.87
C THR A 83 -3.29 0.18 -5.58
N SER A 84 -2.18 0.35 -4.85
CA SER A 84 -0.84 0.00 -5.27
C SER A 84 -0.13 -0.71 -4.10
N VAL A 85 0.96 -1.40 -4.41
CA VAL A 85 1.78 -2.08 -3.41
C VAL A 85 3.24 -1.73 -3.68
N ARG A 86 4.11 -1.82 -2.68
CA ARG A 86 5.54 -1.62 -2.89
C ARG A 86 6.15 -2.79 -3.64
N GLN A 87 5.75 -4.01 -3.29
CA GLN A 87 6.28 -5.22 -3.89
C GLN A 87 5.29 -6.38 -3.76
N LEU A 88 5.33 -7.29 -4.73
CA LEU A 88 4.68 -8.59 -4.66
C LEU A 88 5.74 -9.69 -4.67
N ILE A 89 5.75 -10.55 -3.64
CA ILE A 89 6.74 -11.61 -3.47
C ILE A 89 6.02 -12.96 -3.55
N PRO A 90 6.14 -13.72 -4.66
CA PRO A 90 5.66 -15.09 -4.72
C PRO A 90 6.40 -15.96 -3.70
N ASN A 91 5.67 -16.81 -2.98
CA ASN A 91 6.31 -17.77 -2.08
C ASN A 91 7.09 -18.83 -2.88
N ARG A 92 8.12 -19.44 -2.27
CA ARG A 92 9.01 -20.40 -2.95
C ARG A 92 8.29 -21.60 -3.58
N ASP A 93 7.16 -22.00 -3.02
CA ASP A 93 6.33 -23.11 -3.50
C ASP A 93 5.40 -22.72 -4.66
N GLY A 94 5.41 -21.44 -5.06
CA GLY A 94 4.54 -20.89 -6.10
C GLY A 94 3.06 -20.89 -5.74
N LYS A 95 2.68 -21.22 -4.51
CA LYS A 95 1.28 -21.37 -4.09
C LYS A 95 0.81 -20.21 -3.22
N GLY A 96 1.73 -19.58 -2.49
CA GLY A 96 1.44 -18.37 -1.75
C GLY A 96 1.98 -17.09 -2.40
N VAL A 97 1.62 -15.96 -1.80
CA VAL A 97 2.16 -14.66 -2.13
C VAL A 97 2.16 -13.74 -0.92
N THR A 98 3.20 -12.92 -0.80
CA THR A 98 3.30 -11.86 0.20
C THR A 98 3.23 -10.51 -0.49
N ILE A 99 2.33 -9.66 -0.02
CA ILE A 99 2.24 -8.26 -0.42
C ILE A 99 3.07 -7.43 0.55
N VAL A 100 3.94 -6.57 0.02
CA VAL A 100 4.60 -5.51 0.78
C VAL A 100 3.89 -4.19 0.48
N LEU A 101 3.30 -3.58 1.50
CA LEU A 101 2.58 -2.32 1.36
C LEU A 101 3.53 -1.13 1.14
N ASN A 102 3.03 -0.09 0.46
CA ASN A 102 3.68 1.22 0.48
C ASN A 102 3.63 1.81 1.91
N GLU A 103 4.46 2.81 2.22
CA GLU A 103 4.56 3.33 3.59
C GLU A 103 3.24 3.92 4.11
N ARG A 104 2.44 4.55 3.23
CA ARG A 104 1.14 5.13 3.60
C ARG A 104 0.17 4.03 4.04
N ASP A 105 0.02 2.99 3.23
CA ASP A 105 -0.91 1.91 3.49
C ASP A 105 -0.41 1.01 4.63
N LYS A 106 0.91 0.85 4.79
CA LYS A 106 1.52 0.18 5.94
C LYS A 106 1.14 0.84 7.25
N GLN A 107 1.26 2.16 7.37
CA GLN A 107 0.88 2.89 8.59
C GLN A 107 -0.61 2.71 8.90
N ARG A 108 -1.46 2.90 7.89
CA ARG A 108 -2.92 2.72 8.03
C ARG A 108 -3.30 1.29 8.39
N TYR A 109 -2.65 0.30 7.80
CA TYR A 109 -2.89 -1.11 8.10
C TYR A 109 -2.44 -1.47 9.51
N ALA A 110 -1.31 -0.92 9.99
CA ALA A 110 -0.85 -1.09 11.35
C ALA A 110 -1.83 -0.46 12.37
N GLU A 111 -2.34 0.73 12.09
CA GLU A 111 -3.37 1.38 12.90
C GLU A 111 -4.67 0.57 12.93
N LEU A 112 -5.14 0.13 11.75
CA LEU A 112 -6.33 -0.70 11.60
C LEU A 112 -6.20 -1.99 12.42
N THR A 113 -5.12 -2.74 12.24
CA THR A 113 -4.90 -4.01 12.97
C THR A 113 -4.74 -3.78 14.47
N ARG A 114 -4.20 -2.63 14.91
CA ARG A 114 -4.17 -2.26 16.33
C ARG A 114 -5.57 -2.01 16.90
N GLN A 115 -6.38 -1.22 16.19
CA GLN A 115 -7.75 -0.90 16.61
C GLN A 115 -8.65 -2.14 16.65
N PHE A 116 -8.44 -3.08 15.73
CA PHE A 116 -9.24 -4.29 15.59
C PHE A 116 -8.60 -5.53 16.24
N LYS A 117 -7.60 -5.38 17.12
CA LYS A 117 -7.00 -6.49 17.86
C LYS A 117 -8.08 -7.30 18.60
N GLY A 118 -8.09 -8.61 18.39
CA GLY A 118 -9.08 -9.54 18.93
C GLY A 118 -10.43 -9.53 18.20
N ARG A 119 -10.56 -8.78 17.10
CA ARG A 119 -11.79 -8.68 16.30
C ARG A 119 -11.57 -9.24 14.90
N LEU A 120 -12.66 -9.63 14.26
CA LEU A 120 -12.67 -10.12 12.89
C LEU A 120 -12.52 -8.95 11.90
N LEU A 121 -11.77 -9.19 10.83
CA LEU A 121 -11.74 -8.37 9.62
C LEU A 121 -12.05 -9.25 8.40
N ILE A 122 -12.73 -8.67 7.41
CA ILE A 122 -13.00 -9.29 6.12
C ILE A 122 -12.09 -8.64 5.09
N CYS A 123 -11.33 -9.44 4.35
CA CYS A 123 -10.50 -9.00 3.24
C CYS A 123 -11.14 -9.45 1.91
N VAL A 124 -11.28 -8.50 0.99
CA VAL A 124 -11.92 -8.68 -0.31
C VAL A 124 -10.95 -8.32 -1.42
N ALA A 125 -10.98 -9.10 -2.50
CA ALA A 125 -10.26 -8.83 -3.74
C ALA A 125 -11.15 -9.14 -4.94
N ALA A 126 -11.17 -8.28 -5.96
CA ALA A 126 -12.03 -8.46 -7.15
C ALA A 126 -13.52 -8.72 -6.84
N SER A 127 -14.04 -8.17 -5.74
CA SER A 127 -15.40 -8.40 -5.19
C SER A 127 -15.61 -9.74 -4.48
N ASP A 128 -14.62 -10.63 -4.46
CA ASP A 128 -14.65 -11.89 -3.73
C ASP A 128 -14.05 -11.77 -2.33
N VAL A 129 -14.69 -12.40 -1.35
CA VAL A 129 -14.11 -12.53 0.00
C VAL A 129 -12.97 -13.54 -0.06
N ILE A 130 -11.75 -13.07 0.17
CA ILE A 130 -10.55 -13.90 0.09
C ILE A 130 -10.00 -14.31 1.46
N SER A 131 -10.37 -13.60 2.51
CA SER A 131 -10.01 -13.96 3.88
C SER A 131 -11.00 -13.36 4.88
N VAL A 132 -11.33 -14.14 5.89
CA VAL A 132 -12.03 -13.68 7.10
C VAL A 132 -11.20 -14.18 8.28
N GLY A 133 -10.72 -13.28 9.12
CA GLY A 133 -9.76 -13.64 10.15
C GLY A 133 -9.80 -12.71 11.35
N VAL A 134 -9.50 -13.26 12.52
CA VAL A 134 -9.31 -12.49 13.75
C VAL A 134 -7.93 -11.86 13.72
N VAL A 135 -7.85 -10.56 14.00
CA VAL A 135 -6.57 -9.88 14.15
C VAL A 135 -5.95 -10.28 15.48
N THR A 136 -4.95 -11.15 15.44
CA THR A 136 -4.27 -11.67 16.64
C THR A 136 -3.27 -10.65 17.21
N SER A 137 -2.61 -9.89 16.35
CA SER A 137 -1.66 -8.84 16.71
C SER A 137 -1.64 -7.70 15.67
N PRO A 138 -1.23 -6.48 16.07
CA PRO A 138 -0.99 -5.40 15.11
C PRO A 138 0.10 -5.80 14.10
N THR A 139 -0.15 -5.54 12.82
CA THR A 139 0.81 -5.84 11.74
C THR A 139 1.59 -4.58 11.35
N GLU A 140 2.76 -4.40 11.97
CA GLU A 140 3.55 -3.16 11.81
C GLU A 140 4.58 -3.23 10.67
N ASN A 141 4.92 -4.43 10.20
CA ASN A 141 5.91 -4.65 9.14
C ASN A 141 5.39 -4.32 7.74
N GLY A 142 4.08 -4.08 7.58
CA GLY A 142 3.45 -3.81 6.29
C GLY A 142 3.42 -5.00 5.34
N MET A 143 3.57 -6.22 5.86
CA MET A 143 3.50 -7.45 5.06
C MET A 143 2.15 -8.14 5.26
N ILE A 144 1.52 -8.52 4.15
CA ILE A 144 0.29 -9.32 4.15
C ILE A 144 0.59 -10.62 3.43
N GLU A 145 0.59 -11.72 4.17
CA GLU A 145 0.94 -13.04 3.66
C GLU A 145 -0.32 -13.87 3.36
N PHE A 146 -0.35 -14.44 2.17
CA PHE A 146 -1.35 -15.40 1.72
C PHE A 146 -0.64 -16.72 1.40
N SER A 147 -0.42 -17.57 2.41
CA SER A 147 0.37 -18.80 2.28
C SER A 147 -0.38 -20.11 2.48
N ASP A 148 -1.60 -20.10 3.01
CA ASP A 148 -2.39 -21.33 3.13
C ASP A 148 -2.92 -21.75 1.77
N VAL A 149 -2.25 -22.72 1.15
CA VAL A 149 -2.56 -23.24 -0.19
C VAL A 149 -4.01 -23.69 -0.34
N ARG A 150 -4.63 -24.20 0.74
CA ARG A 150 -6.01 -24.71 0.70
C ARG A 150 -7.02 -23.58 0.50
N TYR A 151 -6.70 -22.38 0.97
CA TYR A 151 -7.61 -21.24 0.98
C TYR A 151 -7.12 -20.04 0.17
N THR A 152 -5.84 -19.98 -0.21
CA THR A 152 -5.23 -18.76 -0.78
C THR A 152 -4.56 -18.94 -2.14
N GLY A 153 -4.52 -20.16 -2.69
CA GLY A 153 -3.94 -20.38 -4.02
C GLY A 153 -4.62 -19.59 -5.15
N HIS A 154 -5.94 -19.37 -5.05
CA HIS A 154 -6.68 -18.53 -5.98
C HIS A 154 -6.33 -17.04 -5.82
N VAL A 155 -6.03 -16.59 -4.61
CA VAL A 155 -5.58 -15.22 -4.30
C VAL A 155 -4.20 -14.97 -4.91
N ALA A 156 -3.27 -15.91 -4.77
CA ALA A 156 -1.95 -15.81 -5.36
C ALA A 156 -2.02 -15.70 -6.90
N LYS A 157 -2.89 -16.51 -7.53
CA LYS A 157 -3.16 -16.44 -8.97
C LYS A 157 -3.78 -15.11 -9.38
N TYR A 158 -4.73 -14.59 -8.60
CA TYR A 158 -5.34 -13.28 -8.83
C TYR A 158 -4.28 -12.16 -8.76
N LEU A 159 -3.49 -12.11 -7.69
CA LEU A 159 -2.50 -11.05 -7.49
C LEU A 159 -1.42 -11.05 -8.57
N ARG A 160 -0.88 -12.23 -8.95
CA ARG A 160 0.10 -12.32 -10.04
C ARG A 160 -0.44 -11.77 -11.35
N ARG A 161 -1.65 -12.19 -11.74
CA ARG A 161 -2.34 -11.67 -12.94
C ARG A 161 -2.57 -10.17 -12.84
N ARG A 162 -3.01 -9.69 -11.67
CA ARG A 162 -3.31 -8.27 -11.42
C ARG A 162 -2.07 -7.39 -11.59
N PHE A 163 -0.87 -7.92 -11.34
CA PHE A 163 0.41 -7.22 -11.47
C PHE A 163 1.27 -7.66 -12.67
N GLY A 164 0.75 -8.52 -13.56
CA GLY A 164 1.44 -8.93 -14.79
C GLY A 164 2.62 -9.88 -14.58
N MET A 165 2.59 -10.69 -13.51
CA MET A 165 3.61 -11.70 -13.18
C MET A 165 3.17 -13.12 -13.59
#